data_AF-A0A2T5J8W0-F1
#
_entry.id   AF-A0A2T5J8W0-F1
#
_cell.length_a   1.000
_cell.length_b   1.000
_cell.length_c   1.000
_cell.angle_alpha   90.00
_cell.angle_beta   90.00
_cell.angle_gamma   90.00
#
_symmetry.space_group_name_H-M   'P 1'
#
loop_
_entity.id
_entity.type
_entity.pdbx_description
1 polymer ?
#
loop_
_entity_poly.entity_id
_entity_poly.type
_entity_poly.pdbx_seq_one_letter_code
_entity_poly.pdbx_strand_id
1 'polypeptide(L)'
;MKLKHLLALPAAAMLLLSSCAKNQTIVPVSVAEQTVSTTKLKTEAITQTIDETFESGTKGAYAAADVSLSSGSWNMDNALIGTLSTDHKNGSKSVRITSTGTMTMNFNVNTGASTVTMQYAVYGSDGASTFQLWQSTNSGSSYTQVGSTITASSTTLATATFTVNTSGTIRFQLRKVSGGSNRINIDDFTVNSYDSGSGGGGSTGDNTNLLLGNPSGAVSSVTMAPNNYLWDQTYFVESYNSTRGEPNWVSWYLGASSLGSTARTDAFRADPNLPSGWYAVQSTSYSGSGFDRGHNCPSADRTTTTTANEATFLMTNMIPQAPNNNQQTWANFENYLRSLVTAGNEVYIVMGNYGTGGTGSSGTASSVDNGHVAVPSNVWKVAVVIPNGNGDLARITSSTRVIAINTPNINTINSDWKTYRCTVRSIESATGYNLLSALPQSVQDAVETVVDNQ
;
A
#
# COMPACT_ATOMS: atom_id res chain seq x y z
N MET A 1 -75.27 -20.30 -30.17
CA MET A 1 -76.60 -19.68 -30.37
C MET A 1 -77.32 -19.66 -29.02
N LYS A 2 -77.57 -18.46 -28.43
CA LYS A 2 -78.33 -18.28 -27.16
C LYS A 2 -77.59 -18.92 -25.93
N LEU A 3 -77.81 -18.57 -24.64
CA LEU A 3 -78.62 -17.52 -23.98
C LEU A 3 -78.05 -17.21 -22.57
N LYS A 4 -78.59 -16.18 -21.90
CA LYS A 4 -78.53 -15.85 -20.44
C LYS A 4 -77.20 -15.23 -19.94
N HIS A 5 -77.15 -13.98 -19.42
CA HIS A 5 -77.85 -13.28 -18.28
C HIS A 5 -77.00 -13.35 -16.99
N LEU A 6 -76.87 -12.34 -16.11
CA LEU A 6 -77.32 -10.92 -16.05
C LEU A 6 -76.28 -10.14 -15.16
N LEU A 7 -76.45 -9.01 -14.44
CA LEU A 7 -77.54 -8.08 -14.07
C LEU A 7 -76.92 -6.73 -13.61
N ALA A 8 -77.59 -5.58 -13.83
CA ALA A 8 -77.58 -4.34 -13.01
C ALA A 8 -76.28 -3.50 -12.77
N LEU A 9 -76.34 -2.17 -12.56
CA LEU A 9 -77.26 -1.05 -12.94
C LEU A 9 -76.41 0.28 -12.75
N PRO A 10 -76.87 1.54 -12.97
CA PRO A 10 -76.06 2.51 -13.71
C PRO A 10 -76.00 3.93 -13.09
N ALA A 11 -75.79 4.92 -13.97
CA ALA A 11 -76.12 6.35 -13.84
C ALA A 11 -75.19 7.25 -13.01
N ALA A 12 -74.45 8.09 -13.74
CA ALA A 12 -73.84 9.32 -13.22
C ALA A 12 -74.74 10.53 -13.52
N ALA A 13 -74.67 11.57 -12.67
CA ALA A 13 -75.09 12.93 -13.01
C ALA A 13 -74.34 13.95 -12.13
N MET A 14 -73.67 14.93 -12.73
CA MET A 14 -73.16 16.13 -12.04
C MET A 14 -74.12 17.30 -12.29
N LEU A 15 -74.41 18.13 -11.28
CA LEU A 15 -74.74 19.56 -11.49
C LEU A 15 -74.65 20.42 -10.21
N LEU A 16 -73.47 21.01 -10.00
CA LEU A 16 -73.19 22.44 -9.71
C LEU A 16 -74.11 23.33 -8.81
N LEU A 17 -73.43 24.09 -7.92
CA LEU A 17 -73.62 25.51 -7.49
C LEU A 17 -74.09 25.90 -6.05
N SER A 18 -73.63 27.11 -5.66
CA SER A 18 -73.68 27.82 -4.36
C SER A 18 -72.79 27.22 -3.25
N SER A 19 -71.92 27.92 -2.48
CA SER A 19 -71.79 29.31 -1.97
C SER A 19 -72.66 29.61 -0.73
N CYS A 20 -72.17 30.16 0.40
CA CYS A 20 -70.86 30.73 0.75
C CYS A 20 -70.64 30.76 2.28
N ALA A 21 -69.40 30.62 2.77
CA ALA A 21 -68.97 31.05 4.11
C ALA A 21 -67.46 31.31 4.14
N LYS A 22 -66.99 32.37 4.81
CA LYS A 22 -65.56 32.68 4.98
C LYS A 22 -64.99 31.94 6.19
N ASN A 23 -63.74 31.49 6.10
CA ASN A 23 -62.84 31.55 7.25
C ASN A 23 -61.38 31.82 6.83
N GLN A 24 -60.67 32.56 7.68
CA GLN A 24 -59.23 32.92 7.72
C GLN A 24 -58.39 32.91 6.41
N THR A 25 -57.90 34.09 6.05
CA THR A 25 -56.84 34.29 5.06
C THR A 25 -55.49 33.75 5.57
N ILE A 26 -55.07 32.57 5.12
CA ILE A 26 -53.68 32.14 5.23
C ILE A 26 -52.91 32.77 4.07
N VAL A 27 -51.98 33.67 4.36
CA VAL A 27 -51.03 34.17 3.37
C VAL A 27 -50.01 33.05 3.11
N PRO A 28 -49.80 32.59 1.86
CA PRO A 28 -48.77 31.62 1.58
C PRO A 28 -47.39 32.27 1.78
N VAL A 29 -46.68 31.86 2.83
CA VAL A 29 -45.26 32.17 2.95
C VAL A 29 -44.56 31.47 1.79
N SER A 30 -43.86 32.23 0.95
CA SER A 30 -43.05 31.69 -0.13
C SER A 30 -41.90 30.89 0.48
N VAL A 31 -42.04 29.57 0.56
CA VAL A 31 -40.92 28.66 0.80
C VAL A 31 -40.05 28.73 -0.44
N ALA A 32 -39.03 29.60 -0.39
CA ALA A 32 -37.97 29.59 -1.38
C ALA A 32 -37.34 28.19 -1.39
N GLU A 33 -37.00 27.68 -2.58
CA GLU A 33 -36.27 26.42 -2.69
C GLU A 33 -34.94 26.54 -1.94
N GLN A 34 -34.87 25.95 -0.75
CA GLN A 34 -33.60 25.64 -0.14
C GLN A 34 -32.97 24.55 -0.99
N THR A 35 -32.08 24.95 -1.90
CA THR A 35 -31.10 24.07 -2.52
C THR A 35 -30.28 23.45 -1.39
N VAL A 36 -30.68 22.24 -0.97
CA VAL A 36 -29.94 21.45 0.00
C VAL A 36 -28.61 21.10 -0.64
N SER A 37 -27.59 21.92 -0.37
CA SER A 37 -26.21 21.62 -0.75
C SER A 37 -25.79 20.36 -0.01
N THR A 38 -25.95 19.23 -0.68
CA THR A 38 -25.39 17.93 -0.28
C THR A 38 -23.89 17.97 -0.48
N THR A 39 -23.22 18.78 0.36
CA THR A 39 -21.78 18.82 0.49
C THR A 39 -21.33 17.41 0.84
N LYS A 40 -20.91 16.65 -0.18
CA LYS A 40 -20.23 15.38 0.01
C LYS A 40 -19.02 15.67 0.88
N LEU A 41 -19.10 15.27 2.14
CA LEU A 41 -17.91 15.15 2.97
C LEU A 41 -17.03 14.11 2.27
N LYS A 42 -16.02 14.59 1.54
CA LYS A 42 -14.89 13.74 1.22
C LYS A 42 -14.32 13.28 2.56
N THR A 43 -14.22 11.98 2.75
CA THR A 43 -13.28 11.43 3.73
C THR A 43 -11.89 11.56 3.11
N GLU A 44 -11.33 12.78 3.13
CA GLU A 44 -9.92 12.96 2.85
C GLU A 44 -9.14 12.29 3.99
N ALA A 45 -8.18 11.43 3.65
CA ALA A 45 -7.29 10.85 4.64
C ALA A 45 -6.53 11.99 5.33
N ILE A 46 -6.62 12.07 6.65
CA ILE A 46 -5.91 13.09 7.42
C ILE A 46 -4.44 12.67 7.44
N THR A 47 -3.63 13.15 6.49
CA THR A 47 -2.17 13.01 6.55
C THR A 47 -1.59 14.07 7.47
N GLN A 48 -0.97 13.63 8.57
CA GLN A 48 -0.25 14.48 9.52
C GLN A 48 1.26 14.22 9.36
N THR A 49 1.84 14.68 8.25
CA THR A 49 3.30 14.75 8.13
C THR A 49 3.81 15.78 9.14
N ILE A 50 4.73 15.37 10.01
CA ILE A 50 5.51 16.30 10.82
C ILE A 50 6.79 16.58 10.06
N ASP A 51 7.16 17.84 9.92
CA ASP A 51 8.44 18.24 9.37
C ASP A 51 9.04 19.32 10.28
N GLU A 52 10.22 19.05 10.85
CA GLU A 52 10.87 19.92 11.81
C GLU A 52 12.34 20.16 11.45
N THR A 53 12.60 21.33 10.87
CA THR A 53 13.93 21.81 10.47
C THR A 53 14.65 22.54 11.61
N PHE A 54 14.05 22.63 12.81
CA PHE A 54 14.59 23.34 13.98
C PHE A 54 14.88 24.83 13.77
N GLU A 55 14.47 25.41 12.63
CA GLU A 55 14.62 26.83 12.29
C GLU A 55 13.71 27.74 13.11
N SER A 56 12.67 27.20 13.72
CA SER A 56 11.85 27.88 14.73
C SER A 56 12.49 27.80 16.13
N GLY A 57 12.03 28.64 17.06
CA GLY A 57 12.49 28.63 18.46
C GLY A 57 14.00 28.90 18.66
N THR A 58 14.44 28.80 19.91
CA THR A 58 15.86 28.83 20.34
C THR A 58 16.03 28.08 21.67
N LYS A 59 17.19 27.46 21.88
CA LYS A 59 17.63 26.93 23.18
C LYS A 59 19.15 26.96 23.24
N GLY A 60 19.73 27.86 24.04
CA GLY A 60 21.19 28.05 24.11
C GLY A 60 21.94 27.22 25.16
N ALA A 61 21.21 26.51 26.04
CA ALA A 61 21.78 25.74 27.14
C ALA A 61 21.44 24.24 27.02
N TYR A 62 22.34 23.36 27.46
CA TYR A 62 22.16 21.91 27.36
C TYR A 62 21.12 21.33 28.33
N ALA A 63 20.93 21.91 29.52
CA ALA A 63 20.05 21.37 30.56
C ALA A 63 18.58 21.24 30.09
N ALA A 64 17.88 20.19 30.57
CA ALA A 64 16.47 19.91 30.30
C ALA A 64 15.57 21.16 30.30
N ALA A 65 14.95 21.45 29.16
CA ALA A 65 13.85 22.40 29.05
C ALA A 65 13.01 22.10 27.80
N ASP A 66 11.74 22.50 27.83
CA ASP A 66 10.85 22.48 26.66
C ASP A 66 11.16 23.62 25.69
N VAL A 67 11.03 23.35 24.40
CA VAL A 67 11.13 24.34 23.31
C VAL A 67 9.88 24.25 22.45
N SER A 68 9.24 25.39 22.20
CA SER A 68 8.19 25.51 21.19
C SER A 68 8.80 25.65 19.81
N LEU A 69 8.54 24.67 18.95
CA LEU A 69 8.97 24.61 17.56
C LEU A 69 7.77 24.56 16.59
N SER A 70 8.06 24.46 15.30
CA SER A 70 7.16 24.44 14.15
C SER A 70 6.13 23.31 14.25
N SER A 71 6.63 22.12 14.60
CA SER A 71 5.88 20.88 14.78
C SER A 71 5.13 20.79 16.10
N GLY A 72 5.57 21.52 17.13
CA GLY A 72 5.01 21.48 18.48
C GLY A 72 6.06 21.68 19.59
N SER A 73 5.73 21.27 20.81
CA SER A 73 6.63 21.36 21.97
C SER A 73 7.55 20.14 22.08
N TRP A 74 8.84 20.37 22.30
CA TRP A 74 9.86 19.34 22.46
C TRP A 74 10.67 19.54 23.74
N ASN A 75 10.77 18.52 24.59
CA ASN A 75 11.72 18.52 25.69
C ASN A 75 13.13 18.17 25.18
N MET A 76 14.12 19.00 25.48
CA MET A 76 15.52 18.80 25.09
C MET A 76 16.42 18.77 26.31
N ASP A 77 16.97 17.60 26.66
CA ASP A 77 17.95 17.42 27.73
C ASP A 77 19.32 16.97 27.21
N ASN A 78 20.38 17.51 27.80
CA ASN A 78 21.74 17.46 27.29
C ASN A 78 21.81 17.80 25.77
N ALA A 79 20.89 18.65 25.31
CA ALA A 79 20.68 19.03 23.92
C ALA A 79 20.32 20.52 23.81
N LEU A 80 20.74 21.18 22.74
CA LEU A 80 20.49 22.61 22.49
C LEU A 80 20.30 22.87 20.98
N ILE A 81 19.77 24.03 20.61
CA ILE A 81 19.65 24.45 19.21
C ILE A 81 20.90 25.26 18.83
N GLY A 82 21.76 24.64 18.01
CA GLY A 82 23.05 25.16 17.59
C GLY A 82 22.95 26.05 16.35
N THR A 83 23.81 27.06 16.29
CA THR A 83 23.88 28.07 15.21
C THR A 83 25.32 28.35 14.74
N LEU A 84 26.30 27.63 15.29
CA LEU A 84 27.72 27.88 15.03
C LEU A 84 28.11 27.38 13.63
N SER A 85 29.21 27.86 13.08
CA SER A 85 29.78 27.32 11.83
C SER A 85 30.23 25.86 11.94
N THR A 86 30.44 25.38 13.17
CA THR A 86 30.75 23.98 13.51
C THR A 86 29.51 23.11 13.79
N ASP A 87 28.31 23.70 13.87
CA ASP A 87 27.08 22.94 13.82
C ASP A 87 26.78 22.60 12.35
N HIS A 88 26.89 21.33 11.97
CA HIS A 88 26.48 20.89 10.63
C HIS A 88 24.95 20.87 10.57
N LYS A 89 24.40 21.42 9.48
CA LYS A 89 22.98 21.75 9.36
C LYS A 89 22.55 22.08 7.92
N ASN A 90 21.27 21.92 7.63
CA ASN A 90 20.62 22.25 6.37
C ASN A 90 19.87 23.59 6.47
N GLY A 91 20.60 24.64 6.86
CA GLY A 91 20.01 25.95 7.12
C GLY A 91 20.89 26.82 8.03
N SER A 92 20.23 27.51 8.95
CA SER A 92 20.82 28.34 10.00
C SER A 92 20.89 27.65 11.36
N LYS A 93 20.08 26.61 11.62
CA LYS A 93 20.00 25.88 12.91
C LYS A 93 20.08 24.36 12.73
N SER A 94 20.52 23.65 13.78
CA SER A 94 20.27 22.21 13.98
C SER A 94 20.37 21.87 15.48
N VAL A 95 19.88 20.70 15.92
CA VAL A 95 20.00 20.31 17.34
C VAL A 95 21.35 19.66 17.62
N ARG A 96 22.08 20.16 18.62
CA ARG A 96 23.36 19.60 19.09
C ARG A 96 23.17 18.86 20.41
N ILE A 97 23.42 17.55 20.41
CA ILE A 97 23.25 16.65 21.57
C ILE A 97 24.62 16.22 22.12
N THR A 98 24.81 16.33 23.44
CA THR A 98 26.00 15.87 24.19
C THR A 98 25.64 14.74 25.17
N SER A 99 26.61 14.16 25.87
CA SER A 99 26.39 13.14 26.91
C SER A 99 25.52 12.00 26.37
N THR A 100 24.59 11.46 27.17
CA THR A 100 23.49 10.59 26.70
C THR A 100 22.17 11.37 26.57
N GLY A 101 22.22 12.54 25.92
CA GLY A 101 21.09 13.47 25.82
C GLY A 101 19.93 12.99 24.94
N THR A 102 18.79 13.67 25.07
CA THR A 102 17.53 13.31 24.42
C THR A 102 16.79 14.50 23.83
N MET A 103 15.98 14.22 22.80
CA MET A 103 14.92 15.08 22.28
C MET A 103 13.62 14.30 22.38
N THR A 104 12.59 14.87 23.02
CA THR A 104 11.33 14.16 23.30
C THR A 104 10.13 14.98 22.83
N MET A 105 9.24 14.39 22.04
CA MET A 105 8.00 15.05 21.63
C MET A 105 7.02 15.15 22.82
N ASN A 106 6.57 16.36 23.14
CA ASN A 106 5.53 16.57 24.15
C ASN A 106 4.10 16.39 23.58
N PHE A 107 3.97 16.28 22.25
CA PHE A 107 2.74 16.07 21.48
C PHE A 107 2.70 14.68 20.83
N ASN A 108 1.54 14.33 20.24
CA ASN A 108 1.33 13.09 19.49
C ASN A 108 1.18 13.37 17.98
N VAL A 109 1.64 12.42 17.17
CA VAL A 109 1.16 12.21 15.79
C VAL A 109 -0.02 11.26 15.89
N ASN A 110 -1.21 11.70 15.47
CA ASN A 110 -2.46 10.96 15.70
C ASN A 110 -2.78 9.94 14.60
N THR A 111 -2.10 10.05 13.45
CA THR A 111 -2.22 9.15 12.30
C THR A 111 -1.42 7.86 12.48
N GLY A 112 -0.33 7.94 13.24
CA GLY A 112 0.75 6.94 13.24
C GLY A 112 1.94 7.41 12.40
N ALA A 113 2.98 6.60 12.30
CA ALA A 113 4.10 6.84 11.39
C ALA A 113 4.43 5.61 10.53
N SER A 114 4.72 5.84 9.25
CA SER A 114 5.31 4.86 8.34
C SER A 114 6.82 4.84 8.51
N THR A 115 7.47 5.99 8.30
CA THR A 115 8.91 6.21 8.45
C THR A 115 9.21 7.50 9.21
N VAL A 116 10.31 7.52 9.96
CA VAL A 116 10.93 8.74 10.47
C VAL A 116 12.30 8.93 9.83
N THR A 117 12.56 10.12 9.30
CA THR A 117 13.86 10.51 8.73
C THR A 117 14.47 11.67 9.50
N MET A 118 15.79 11.74 9.53
CA MET A 118 16.54 12.91 10.02
C MET A 118 17.94 12.96 9.40
N GLN A 119 18.48 14.16 9.20
CA GLN A 119 19.91 14.33 8.90
C GLN A 119 20.74 14.28 10.19
N TYR A 120 21.97 13.75 10.10
CA TYR A 120 22.88 13.64 11.25
C TYR A 120 24.37 13.77 10.85
N ALA A 121 25.19 14.29 11.76
CA ALA A 121 26.66 14.34 11.65
C ALA A 121 27.32 14.37 13.05
N VAL A 122 28.65 14.14 13.12
CA VAL A 122 29.43 14.50 14.32
C VAL A 122 29.62 16.01 14.38
N TYR A 123 29.45 16.63 15.55
CA TYR A 123 29.61 18.08 15.67
C TYR A 123 31.04 18.53 15.36
N GLY A 124 31.22 19.51 14.49
CA GLY A 124 32.54 20.06 14.13
C GLY A 124 33.51 18.99 13.64
N SER A 125 34.38 18.53 14.54
CA SER A 125 35.32 17.42 14.35
C SER A 125 35.39 16.50 15.59
N ASP A 126 34.29 16.40 16.36
CA ASP A 126 34.17 15.49 17.51
C ASP A 126 34.28 14.03 17.07
N GLY A 127 34.73 13.15 17.98
CA GLY A 127 34.81 11.73 17.71
C GLY A 127 33.45 11.06 17.53
N ALA A 128 33.45 9.89 16.87
CA ALA A 128 32.24 9.15 16.55
C ALA A 128 31.32 8.91 17.78
N SER A 129 30.02 8.89 17.53
CA SER A 129 28.95 8.82 18.53
C SER A 129 27.77 8.01 18.00
N THR A 130 26.96 7.44 18.89
CA THR A 130 25.82 6.59 18.54
C THR A 130 24.50 7.10 19.11
N PHE A 131 23.42 6.92 18.34
CA PHE A 131 22.07 7.33 18.73
C PHE A 131 20.99 6.34 18.27
N GLN A 132 19.80 6.47 18.83
CA GLN A 132 18.65 5.60 18.61
C GLN A 132 17.36 6.42 18.54
N LEU A 133 16.45 6.04 17.65
CA LEU A 133 15.05 6.46 17.71
C LEU A 133 14.26 5.55 18.65
N TRP A 134 13.32 6.12 19.40
CA TRP A 134 12.40 5.41 20.27
C TRP A 134 10.98 5.93 20.07
N GLN A 135 9.98 5.04 20.11
CA GLN A 135 8.56 5.38 19.97
C GLN A 135 7.78 5.12 21.26
N SER A 136 6.67 5.84 21.44
CA SER A 136 5.67 5.57 22.47
C SER A 136 4.26 5.65 21.89
N THR A 137 3.48 4.59 22.07
CA THR A 137 2.06 4.49 21.72
C THR A 137 1.12 4.75 22.90
N ASN A 138 1.67 5.04 24.09
CA ASN A 138 0.93 5.38 25.31
C ASN A 138 1.25 6.81 25.79
N SER A 139 1.32 7.76 24.84
CA SER A 139 1.54 9.19 25.09
C SER A 139 2.74 9.52 25.99
N GLY A 140 3.82 8.72 25.90
CA GLY A 140 5.08 8.94 26.60
C GLY A 140 5.26 8.18 27.92
N SER A 141 4.28 7.37 28.36
CA SER A 141 4.41 6.61 29.62
C SER A 141 5.50 5.52 29.57
N SER A 142 5.72 4.92 28.40
CA SER A 142 6.84 4.02 28.12
C SER A 142 7.28 4.14 26.66
N TYR A 143 8.54 3.81 26.37
CA TYR A 143 9.11 3.88 25.03
C TYR A 143 9.78 2.55 24.63
N THR A 144 9.70 2.18 23.36
CA THR A 144 10.44 1.07 22.73
C THR A 144 11.36 1.59 21.62
N GLN A 145 12.50 0.95 21.38
CA GLN A 145 13.44 1.35 20.32
C GLN A 145 12.82 1.09 18.94
N VAL A 146 13.09 1.96 17.97
CA VAL A 146 12.76 1.80 16.55
C VAL A 146 14.06 1.61 15.77
N GLY A 147 14.11 0.59 14.91
CA GLY A 147 15.27 0.30 14.05
C GLY A 147 16.57 0.00 14.81
N SER A 148 17.68 0.08 14.07
CA SER A 148 19.04 -0.14 14.59
C SER A 148 19.61 1.10 15.30
N THR A 149 20.70 0.91 16.04
CA THR A 149 21.49 2.03 16.57
C THR A 149 22.35 2.62 15.46
N ILE A 150 22.20 3.91 15.18
CA ILE A 150 22.95 4.63 14.15
C ILE A 150 24.29 5.11 14.73
N THR A 151 25.35 5.09 13.90
CA THR A 151 26.67 5.65 14.23
C THR A 151 26.93 6.90 13.40
N ALA A 152 27.05 8.04 14.08
CA ALA A 152 27.61 9.27 13.50
C ALA A 152 29.14 9.21 13.55
N SER A 153 29.78 9.23 12.38
CA SER A 153 31.24 9.24 12.23
C SER A 153 31.75 10.20 11.14
N SER A 154 30.84 10.89 10.45
CA SER A 154 31.13 11.84 9.37
C SER A 154 30.79 13.27 9.80
N THR A 155 31.54 14.24 9.27
CA THR A 155 31.24 15.67 9.36
C THR A 155 30.29 16.15 8.26
N THR A 156 30.09 15.36 7.20
CA THR A 156 29.03 15.58 6.22
C THR A 156 27.74 15.00 6.76
N LEU A 157 26.63 15.75 6.65
CA LEU A 157 25.30 15.26 6.99
C LEU A 157 24.96 14.01 6.17
N ALA A 158 24.44 12.99 6.84
CA ALA A 158 23.86 11.80 6.25
C ALA A 158 22.41 11.64 6.74
N THR A 159 21.54 11.06 5.93
CA THR A 159 20.16 10.78 6.34
C THR A 159 20.09 9.44 7.07
N ALA A 160 19.54 9.43 8.28
CA ALA A 160 19.04 8.23 8.94
C ALA A 160 17.57 8.04 8.59
N THR A 161 17.19 6.81 8.22
CA THR A 161 15.81 6.41 7.95
C THR A 161 15.44 5.28 8.89
N PHE A 162 14.38 5.47 9.67
CA PHE A 162 13.82 4.49 10.58
C PHE A 162 12.44 4.10 10.07
N THR A 163 12.26 2.84 9.67
CA THR A 163 10.92 2.29 9.43
C THR A 163 10.21 2.10 10.77
N VAL A 164 8.99 2.62 10.88
CA VAL A 164 8.19 2.66 12.11
C VAL A 164 6.94 1.80 11.99
N ASN A 165 6.24 1.88 10.85
CA ASN A 165 5.04 1.11 10.49
C ASN A 165 4.03 0.91 11.65
N THR A 166 3.83 1.95 12.47
CA THR A 166 2.96 1.89 13.65
C THR A 166 1.80 2.87 13.47
N SER A 167 0.58 2.34 13.46
CA SER A 167 -0.66 3.09 13.27
C SER A 167 -1.19 3.73 14.54
N GLY A 168 -2.02 4.77 14.38
CA GLY A 168 -2.67 5.46 15.49
C GLY A 168 -1.73 6.31 16.34
N THR A 169 -2.17 6.71 17.53
CA THR A 169 -1.51 7.73 18.34
C THR A 169 -0.09 7.34 18.78
N ILE A 170 0.91 8.00 18.20
CA ILE A 170 2.35 7.75 18.43
C ILE A 170 3.09 9.05 18.78
N ARG A 171 4.21 8.94 19.49
CA ARG A 171 5.21 10.02 19.63
C ARG A 171 6.63 9.46 19.70
N PHE A 172 7.62 10.29 19.43
CA PHE A 172 9.02 9.88 19.38
C PHE A 172 9.90 10.53 20.45
N GLN A 173 10.99 9.83 20.74
CA GLN A 173 12.12 10.31 21.51
C GLN A 173 13.42 9.88 20.79
N LEU A 174 14.30 10.83 20.52
CA LEU A 174 15.66 10.54 20.08
C LEU A 174 16.58 10.45 21.29
N ARG A 175 17.49 9.47 21.31
CA ARG A 175 18.47 9.28 22.39
C ARG A 175 19.87 9.16 21.83
N LYS A 176 20.81 10.01 22.25
CA LYS A 176 22.24 9.73 22.13
C LYS A 176 22.61 8.68 23.19
N VAL A 177 23.22 7.57 22.77
CA VAL A 177 23.53 6.42 23.64
C VAL A 177 25.02 6.21 23.88
N SER A 178 25.88 6.69 22.97
CA SER A 178 27.29 6.93 23.32
C SER A 178 27.37 8.05 24.36
N GLY A 179 27.95 7.79 25.54
CA GLY A 179 28.22 8.82 26.54
C GLY A 179 29.35 9.79 26.15
N GLY A 180 29.93 10.45 27.14
CA GLY A 180 31.09 11.34 26.96
C GLY A 180 30.76 12.69 26.31
N SER A 181 31.82 13.48 26.08
CA SER A 181 31.74 14.88 25.61
C SER A 181 31.58 15.05 24.10
N ASN A 182 31.74 13.98 23.30
CA ASN A 182 31.51 14.03 21.86
C ASN A 182 30.03 14.35 21.60
N ARG A 183 29.77 15.18 20.60
CA ARG A 183 28.43 15.66 20.23
C ARG A 183 28.05 15.23 18.82
N ILE A 184 26.75 15.13 18.59
CA ILE A 184 26.14 14.97 17.28
C ILE A 184 25.28 16.18 16.96
N ASN A 185 25.22 16.55 15.68
CA ASN A 185 24.16 17.38 15.13
C ASN A 185 23.06 16.47 14.58
N ILE A 186 21.80 16.88 14.79
CA ILE A 186 20.57 16.27 14.27
C ILE A 186 19.75 17.37 13.63
N ASP A 187 19.22 17.12 12.43
CA ASP A 187 18.51 18.12 11.63
C ASP A 187 17.41 17.50 10.77
N ASP A 188 16.53 18.31 10.18
CA ASP A 188 15.41 17.91 9.30
C ASP A 188 14.66 16.65 9.79
N PHE A 189 14.06 16.72 10.99
CA PHE A 189 13.33 15.59 11.57
C PHE A 189 11.92 15.52 10.96
N THR A 190 11.72 14.59 10.03
CA THR A 190 10.44 14.36 9.37
C THR A 190 9.79 13.07 9.87
N VAL A 191 8.50 13.13 10.25
CA VAL A 191 7.64 11.96 10.47
C VAL A 191 6.68 11.88 9.28
N ASN A 192 6.85 10.88 8.44
CA ASN A 192 5.84 10.53 7.44
C ASN A 192 4.71 9.79 8.15
N SER A 193 3.46 10.19 7.92
CA SER A 193 2.29 9.53 8.52
C SER A 193 2.28 8.03 8.23
N TYR A 194 1.74 7.25 9.16
CA TYR A 194 1.20 5.93 8.82
C TYR A 194 -0.02 6.19 7.95
N ASP A 195 0.20 6.24 6.64
CA ASP A 195 -0.92 6.32 5.72
C ASP A 195 -1.56 4.93 5.61
N SER A 196 -2.89 4.88 5.70
CA SER A 196 -3.63 3.64 5.53
C SER A 196 -3.75 3.21 4.05
N GLY A 197 -3.16 3.99 3.14
CA GLY A 197 -2.61 3.51 1.87
C GLY A 197 -1.46 4.40 1.38
N SER A 198 -0.44 3.80 0.78
CA SER A 198 0.73 4.45 0.15
C SER A 198 1.96 4.72 1.03
N GLY A 199 2.84 3.71 1.09
CA GLY A 199 4.26 3.94 0.79
C GLY A 199 5.30 3.72 1.91
N GLY A 200 6.29 2.85 1.65
CA GLY A 200 7.66 3.11 2.14
C GLY A 200 8.42 2.08 2.99
N GLY A 201 8.19 0.78 2.84
CA GLY A 201 9.26 -0.22 3.01
C GLY A 201 9.65 -0.72 4.42
N GLY A 202 9.40 -2.01 4.67
CA GLY A 202 10.28 -2.85 5.50
C GLY A 202 9.79 -3.23 6.90
N SER A 203 8.93 -4.25 6.99
CA SER A 203 8.55 -4.97 8.22
C SER A 203 7.69 -4.20 9.24
N THR A 204 6.71 -4.80 9.93
CA THR A 204 5.71 -5.79 9.46
C THR A 204 4.42 -5.48 10.22
N GLY A 205 3.44 -4.90 9.54
CA GLY A 205 2.06 -4.97 9.99
C GLY A 205 1.43 -6.28 9.53
N ASP A 206 0.65 -6.92 10.38
CA ASP A 206 -0.23 -8.03 9.98
C ASP A 206 -1.13 -7.59 8.82
N ASN A 207 -1.52 -8.53 7.96
CA ASN A 207 -2.36 -8.30 6.78
C ASN A 207 -1.81 -7.32 5.72
N THR A 208 -0.52 -6.95 5.76
CA THR A 208 0.06 -6.00 4.78
C THR A 208 0.38 -6.64 3.42
N ASN A 209 0.07 -5.92 2.33
CA ASN A 209 0.28 -6.39 0.95
C ASN A 209 1.73 -6.73 0.58
N LEU A 210 2.72 -6.31 1.38
CA LEU A 210 4.15 -6.52 1.18
C LEU A 210 4.83 -7.23 2.37
N LEU A 211 4.06 -7.97 3.20
CA LEU A 211 4.58 -8.67 4.39
C LEU A 211 5.78 -9.57 4.06
N LEU A 212 5.72 -10.29 2.94
CA LEU A 212 6.72 -11.27 2.50
C LEU A 212 8.04 -10.65 2.04
N GLY A 213 8.13 -9.32 1.91
CA GLY A 213 9.32 -8.61 1.43
C GLY A 213 9.14 -8.00 0.05
N ASN A 214 10.25 -7.56 -0.56
CA ASN A 214 10.27 -6.80 -1.82
C ASN A 214 11.03 -7.61 -2.89
N PRO A 215 10.34 -8.40 -3.74
CA PRO A 215 10.96 -9.42 -4.58
C PRO A 215 12.13 -8.98 -5.46
N SER A 216 12.09 -7.76 -5.99
CA SER A 216 13.09 -7.24 -6.95
C SER A 216 13.90 -6.06 -6.42
N GLY A 217 13.81 -5.74 -5.12
CA GLY A 217 14.40 -4.52 -4.57
C GLY A 217 13.85 -3.24 -5.23
N ALA A 218 12.58 -3.26 -5.63
CA ALA A 218 11.91 -2.13 -6.27
C ALA A 218 11.89 -0.90 -5.36
N VAL A 219 11.99 0.30 -5.94
CA VAL A 219 11.98 1.57 -5.18
C VAL A 219 11.04 2.58 -5.83
N SER A 220 10.42 3.43 -5.01
CA SER A 220 9.45 4.45 -5.45
C SER A 220 10.14 5.68 -6.07
N SER A 221 11.07 5.47 -6.99
CA SER A 221 11.82 6.51 -7.70
C SER A 221 11.66 6.36 -9.21
N VAL A 222 10.95 7.31 -9.82
CA VAL A 222 10.69 7.33 -11.27
C VAL A 222 11.94 7.62 -12.10
N THR A 223 13.01 8.15 -11.48
CA THR A 223 14.30 8.44 -12.12
C THR A 223 15.31 7.31 -11.95
N MET A 224 15.34 6.64 -10.79
CA MET A 224 16.31 5.58 -10.50
C MET A 224 15.80 4.17 -10.86
N ALA A 225 14.49 3.94 -10.85
CA ALA A 225 13.89 2.63 -11.09
C ALA A 225 12.61 2.66 -11.96
N PRO A 226 12.57 3.36 -13.11
CA PRO A 226 11.36 3.41 -13.97
C PRO A 226 10.91 2.04 -14.52
N ASN A 227 11.77 1.02 -14.46
CA ASN A 227 11.47 -0.36 -14.85
C ASN A 227 11.37 -1.34 -13.67
N ASN A 228 11.41 -0.82 -12.44
CA ASN A 228 11.37 -1.56 -11.19
C ASN A 228 10.74 -0.68 -10.09
N TYR A 229 9.65 0.01 -10.43
CA TYR A 229 9.09 1.10 -9.64
C TYR A 229 8.14 0.55 -8.58
N LEU A 230 8.51 0.70 -7.31
CA LEU A 230 7.66 0.25 -6.20
C LEU A 230 6.48 1.21 -6.04
N TRP A 231 5.28 0.69 -6.25
CA TRP A 231 4.03 1.43 -6.19
C TRP A 231 3.05 0.70 -5.26
N ASP A 232 2.62 1.40 -4.21
CA ASP A 232 1.54 0.94 -3.34
C ASP A 232 0.20 1.47 -3.88
N GLN A 233 -0.64 0.56 -4.38
CA GLN A 233 -1.95 0.83 -4.96
C GLN A 233 -3.07 0.68 -3.91
N THR A 234 -2.72 0.74 -2.61
CA THR A 234 -3.57 0.53 -1.41
C THR A 234 -4.11 -0.90 -1.28
N TYR A 235 -4.71 -1.44 -2.34
CA TYR A 235 -5.32 -2.78 -2.36
C TYR A 235 -4.36 -3.88 -2.80
N PHE A 236 -3.20 -3.51 -3.34
CA PHE A 236 -2.07 -4.36 -3.70
C PHE A 236 -0.80 -3.48 -3.81
N VAL A 237 0.38 -4.08 -3.85
CA VAL A 237 1.66 -3.39 -4.08
C VAL A 237 2.35 -4.02 -5.28
N GLU A 238 2.89 -3.21 -6.17
CA GLU A 238 3.47 -3.68 -7.44
C GLU A 238 4.87 -3.11 -7.69
N SER A 239 5.65 -3.84 -8.49
CA SER A 239 6.81 -3.31 -9.20
C SER A 239 6.40 -3.02 -10.64
N TYR A 240 5.98 -1.80 -10.95
CA TYR A 240 5.62 -1.43 -12.31
C TYR A 240 6.85 -1.29 -13.23
N ASN A 241 6.69 -1.62 -14.51
CA ASN A 241 7.74 -1.50 -15.52
C ASN A 241 7.29 -0.63 -16.70
N SER A 242 7.70 0.64 -16.69
CA SER A 242 7.27 1.63 -17.68
C SER A 242 7.62 1.28 -19.14
N THR A 243 8.71 0.54 -19.38
CA THR A 243 9.05 0.08 -20.75
C THR A 243 8.29 -1.14 -21.23
N ARG A 244 7.62 -1.89 -20.32
CA ARG A 244 6.83 -3.07 -20.67
C ARG A 244 5.32 -2.83 -20.69
N GLY A 245 4.85 -1.72 -20.13
CA GLY A 245 3.41 -1.43 -20.01
C GLY A 245 2.66 -2.39 -19.07
N GLU A 246 3.38 -3.05 -18.16
CA GLU A 246 2.86 -4.12 -17.30
C GLU A 246 3.70 -4.19 -16.00
N PRO A 247 3.22 -4.87 -14.93
CA PRO A 247 3.99 -5.06 -13.71
C PRO A 247 4.99 -6.22 -13.86
N ASN A 248 6.17 -6.08 -13.26
CA ASN A 248 7.12 -7.20 -13.08
C ASN A 248 6.52 -8.25 -12.13
N TRP A 249 5.94 -7.77 -11.02
CA TRP A 249 5.20 -8.53 -10.03
C TRP A 249 4.20 -7.62 -9.30
N VAL A 250 3.17 -8.24 -8.72
CA VAL A 250 2.16 -7.65 -7.83
C VAL A 250 2.01 -8.55 -6.60
N SER A 251 1.98 -7.96 -5.41
CA SER A 251 1.85 -8.64 -4.12
C SER A 251 0.63 -8.13 -3.36
N TRP A 252 -0.12 -9.04 -2.72
CA TRP A 252 -1.30 -8.67 -1.92
C TRP A 252 -1.60 -9.67 -0.80
N TYR A 253 -2.27 -9.16 0.23
CA TYR A 253 -2.92 -9.99 1.25
C TYR A 253 -4.32 -10.40 0.79
N LEU A 254 -4.69 -11.65 1.05
CA LEU A 254 -6.05 -12.17 0.85
C LEU A 254 -6.52 -12.87 2.13
N GLY A 255 -7.46 -12.26 2.83
CA GLY A 255 -8.13 -12.84 4.00
C GLY A 255 -9.61 -12.52 4.02
N ALA A 256 -10.31 -12.92 5.09
CA ALA A 256 -11.75 -12.69 5.21
C ALA A 256 -12.13 -11.20 5.14
N SER A 257 -11.24 -10.32 5.62
CA SER A 257 -11.35 -8.85 5.55
C SER A 257 -11.18 -8.26 4.14
N SER A 258 -10.73 -9.06 3.16
CA SER A 258 -10.63 -8.66 1.74
C SER A 258 -11.92 -8.91 0.94
N LEU A 259 -12.82 -9.72 1.48
CA LEU A 259 -14.01 -10.22 0.80
C LEU A 259 -15.29 -9.53 1.29
N GLY A 260 -16.28 -9.43 0.40
CA GLY A 260 -17.58 -8.82 0.68
C GLY A 260 -18.59 -9.11 -0.44
N SER A 261 -19.62 -8.27 -0.54
CA SER A 261 -20.74 -8.43 -1.48
C SER A 261 -20.69 -7.49 -2.71
N THR A 262 -19.59 -6.75 -2.90
CA THR A 262 -19.44 -5.87 -4.08
C THR A 262 -19.35 -6.70 -5.35
N ALA A 263 -20.24 -6.42 -6.31
CA ALA A 263 -20.19 -7.03 -7.63
C ALA A 263 -19.01 -6.48 -8.47
N ARG A 264 -18.48 -7.33 -9.35
CA ARG A 264 -17.46 -6.99 -10.34
C ARG A 264 -17.86 -5.74 -11.15
N THR A 265 -17.00 -4.73 -11.22
CA THR A 265 -17.32 -3.43 -11.85
C THR A 265 -16.91 -3.30 -13.32
N ASP A 266 -15.94 -4.08 -13.79
CA ASP A 266 -15.38 -4.01 -15.16
C ASP A 266 -14.88 -2.60 -15.57
N ALA A 267 -14.48 -1.79 -14.59
CA ALA A 267 -14.08 -0.39 -14.73
C ALA A 267 -12.65 -0.21 -15.31
N PHE A 268 -12.31 -0.97 -16.36
CA PHE A 268 -10.99 -0.95 -17.00
C PHE A 268 -10.59 0.47 -17.45
N ARG A 269 -9.48 0.98 -16.92
CA ARG A 269 -8.99 2.34 -17.20
C ARG A 269 -7.48 2.47 -16.99
N ALA A 270 -6.87 3.40 -17.71
CA ALA A 270 -5.51 3.83 -17.40
C ALA A 270 -5.42 4.38 -15.98
N ASP A 271 -4.26 4.22 -15.34
CA ASP A 271 -4.04 4.74 -13.99
C ASP A 271 -3.91 6.28 -14.02
N PRO A 272 -4.76 7.03 -13.30
CA PRO A 272 -4.69 8.50 -13.27
C PRO A 272 -3.48 9.03 -12.49
N ASN A 273 -2.82 8.19 -11.68
CA ASN A 273 -1.66 8.55 -10.86
C ASN A 273 -0.33 8.14 -11.54
N LEU A 274 -0.37 7.63 -12.78
CA LEU A 274 0.82 7.21 -13.52
C LEU A 274 1.83 8.36 -13.68
N PRO A 275 3.13 8.15 -13.42
CA PRO A 275 4.16 9.17 -13.57
C PRO A 275 4.18 9.84 -14.96
N SER A 276 4.34 11.17 -14.95
CA SER A 276 4.32 11.99 -16.17
C SER A 276 5.40 11.55 -17.17
N GLY A 277 4.98 11.38 -18.42
CA GLY A 277 5.84 10.90 -19.53
C GLY A 277 5.88 9.39 -19.71
N TRP A 278 5.27 8.58 -18.83
CA TRP A 278 5.10 7.15 -19.06
C TRP A 278 3.91 6.84 -19.96
N TYR A 279 3.92 5.69 -20.63
CA TYR A 279 2.82 5.29 -21.49
C TYR A 279 1.61 4.83 -20.68
N ALA A 280 0.51 5.59 -20.77
CA ALA A 280 -0.75 5.26 -20.12
C ALA A 280 -1.51 4.20 -20.91
N VAL A 281 -1.30 2.92 -20.56
CA VAL A 281 -2.01 1.77 -21.13
C VAL A 281 -3.52 1.94 -20.93
N GLN A 282 -4.27 1.85 -22.03
CA GLN A 282 -5.71 2.10 -22.06
C GLN A 282 -6.50 0.79 -22.00
N SER A 283 -7.79 0.88 -21.65
CA SER A 283 -8.69 -0.27 -21.76
C SER A 283 -8.80 -0.79 -23.19
N THR A 284 -8.56 0.06 -24.20
CA THR A 284 -8.55 -0.31 -25.63
C THR A 284 -7.26 -0.98 -26.10
N SER A 285 -6.13 -0.89 -25.37
CA SER A 285 -4.80 -1.38 -25.77
C SER A 285 -4.75 -2.87 -26.15
N TYR A 286 -5.66 -3.66 -25.59
CA TYR A 286 -5.72 -5.12 -25.77
C TYR A 286 -6.67 -5.54 -26.92
N SER A 287 -7.43 -4.60 -27.51
CA SER A 287 -8.47 -4.89 -28.50
C SER A 287 -7.91 -5.54 -29.76
N GLY A 288 -8.51 -6.66 -30.19
CA GLY A 288 -8.08 -7.42 -31.39
C GLY A 288 -6.81 -8.26 -31.22
N SER A 289 -6.04 -8.07 -30.14
CA SER A 289 -4.78 -8.81 -29.90
C SER A 289 -4.96 -10.33 -29.74
N GLY A 290 -6.15 -10.77 -29.33
CA GLY A 290 -6.43 -12.16 -28.96
C GLY A 290 -5.97 -12.54 -27.54
N PHE A 291 -5.50 -11.59 -26.75
CA PHE A 291 -5.19 -11.76 -25.33
C PHE A 291 -6.26 -11.08 -24.46
N ASP A 292 -6.54 -11.68 -23.32
CA ASP A 292 -7.37 -11.08 -22.29
C ASP A 292 -6.58 -10.04 -21.49
N ARG A 293 -7.32 -9.13 -20.83
CA ARG A 293 -6.80 -8.27 -19.76
C ARG A 293 -6.68 -9.11 -18.48
N GLY A 294 -5.62 -9.92 -18.42
CA GLY A 294 -5.32 -10.79 -17.29
C GLY A 294 -4.97 -9.95 -16.06
N HIS A 295 -5.74 -10.09 -14.98
CA HIS A 295 -5.46 -9.36 -13.74
C HIS A 295 -4.28 -10.00 -13.01
N ASN A 296 -3.49 -9.18 -12.31
CA ASN A 296 -2.54 -9.71 -11.34
C ASN A 296 -3.25 -9.96 -9.99
N CYS A 297 -3.63 -8.89 -9.29
CA CYS A 297 -4.59 -8.94 -8.17
C CYS A 297 -6.03 -9.01 -8.74
N PRO A 298 -6.78 -10.11 -8.55
CA PRO A 298 -8.04 -10.33 -9.26
C PRO A 298 -9.23 -9.62 -8.59
N SER A 299 -10.20 -9.18 -9.38
CA SER A 299 -11.41 -8.47 -8.90
C SER A 299 -12.17 -9.24 -7.80
N ALA A 300 -12.19 -10.57 -7.84
CA ALA A 300 -12.85 -11.40 -6.83
C ALA A 300 -12.14 -11.44 -5.46
N ASP A 301 -10.88 -11.00 -5.37
CA ASP A 301 -10.13 -10.85 -4.10
C ASP A 301 -10.36 -9.49 -3.42
N ARG A 302 -11.12 -8.59 -4.06
CA ARG A 302 -11.38 -7.21 -3.60
C ARG A 302 -12.86 -6.86 -3.75
N THR A 303 -13.68 -7.39 -2.84
CA THR A 303 -15.16 -7.29 -2.89
C THR A 303 -15.79 -6.60 -1.67
N THR A 304 -14.98 -5.97 -0.81
CA THR A 304 -15.45 -5.16 0.33
C THR A 304 -16.18 -3.88 -0.09
N THR A 305 -15.65 -3.14 -1.06
CA THR A 305 -16.24 -1.89 -1.56
C THR A 305 -16.06 -1.76 -3.08
N THR A 306 -16.90 -0.93 -3.70
CA THR A 306 -16.76 -0.56 -5.12
C THR A 306 -15.35 -0.03 -5.44
N THR A 307 -14.79 0.83 -4.57
CA THR A 307 -13.44 1.38 -4.73
C THR A 307 -12.36 0.29 -4.70
N ALA A 308 -12.46 -0.69 -3.80
CA ALA A 308 -11.54 -1.82 -3.74
C ALA A 308 -11.61 -2.66 -5.02
N ASN A 309 -12.82 -2.88 -5.55
CA ASN A 309 -13.03 -3.63 -6.78
C ASN A 309 -12.50 -2.86 -8.01
N GLU A 310 -12.82 -1.57 -8.13
CA GLU A 310 -12.36 -0.68 -9.19
C GLU A 310 -10.84 -0.50 -9.21
N ALA A 311 -10.14 -0.62 -8.08
CA ALA A 311 -8.68 -0.60 -8.04
C ALA A 311 -8.06 -1.78 -8.83
N THR A 312 -8.68 -2.97 -8.80
CA THR A 312 -8.19 -4.13 -9.59
C THR A 312 -8.32 -3.93 -11.10
N PHE A 313 -9.11 -2.94 -11.55
CA PHE A 313 -9.32 -2.61 -12.97
C PHE A 313 -8.41 -1.49 -13.52
N LEU A 314 -7.43 -1.04 -12.74
CA LEU A 314 -6.35 -0.18 -13.25
C LEU A 314 -5.51 -1.00 -14.24
N MET A 315 -5.16 -0.43 -15.41
CA MET A 315 -4.38 -1.16 -16.43
C MET A 315 -2.93 -1.46 -15.98
N THR A 316 -2.43 -0.80 -14.93
CA THR A 316 -1.18 -1.14 -14.23
C THR A 316 -1.19 -2.55 -13.64
N ASN A 317 -2.35 -3.05 -13.22
CA ASN A 317 -2.57 -4.40 -12.69
C ASN A 317 -2.75 -5.47 -13.80
N MET A 318 -2.58 -5.14 -15.09
CA MET A 318 -2.92 -6.03 -16.21
C MET A 318 -1.69 -6.60 -16.94
N ILE A 319 -1.83 -7.83 -17.44
CA ILE A 319 -0.93 -8.46 -18.41
C ILE A 319 -1.69 -9.07 -19.60
N PRO A 320 -1.11 -9.16 -20.82
CA PRO A 320 -1.70 -9.91 -21.92
C PRO A 320 -1.67 -11.42 -21.65
N GLN A 321 -2.82 -11.97 -21.23
CA GLN A 321 -2.95 -13.38 -20.85
C GLN A 321 -3.76 -14.16 -21.88
N ALA A 322 -3.30 -15.36 -22.25
CA ALA A 322 -4.00 -16.22 -23.19
C ALA A 322 -5.37 -16.65 -22.61
N PRO A 323 -6.49 -16.54 -23.35
CA PRO A 323 -7.83 -16.79 -22.84
C PRO A 323 -8.02 -18.09 -22.04
N ASN A 324 -7.50 -19.24 -22.50
CA ASN A 324 -7.63 -20.49 -21.75
C ASN A 324 -6.76 -20.55 -20.49
N ASN A 325 -5.63 -19.82 -20.45
CA ASN A 325 -4.84 -19.67 -19.23
C ASN A 325 -5.65 -18.82 -18.23
N ASN A 326 -6.05 -17.61 -18.61
CA ASN A 326 -6.83 -16.69 -17.76
C ASN A 326 -8.15 -17.31 -17.26
N GLN A 327 -9.02 -17.72 -18.17
CA GLN A 327 -10.41 -18.07 -17.89
C GLN A 327 -10.59 -19.49 -17.30
N GLN A 328 -9.56 -20.34 -17.38
CA GLN A 328 -9.62 -21.71 -16.88
C GLN A 328 -8.52 -21.96 -15.83
N THR A 329 -7.27 -22.14 -16.24
CA THR A 329 -6.18 -22.55 -15.34
C THR A 329 -5.96 -21.55 -14.20
N TRP A 330 -5.94 -20.25 -14.52
CA TRP A 330 -5.72 -19.17 -13.56
C TRP A 330 -6.93 -18.99 -12.64
N ALA A 331 -8.12 -18.82 -13.21
CA ALA A 331 -9.37 -18.71 -12.47
C ALA A 331 -9.61 -19.90 -11.51
N ASN A 332 -9.24 -21.13 -11.91
CA ASN A 332 -9.34 -22.31 -11.06
C ASN A 332 -8.37 -22.24 -9.84
N PHE A 333 -7.15 -21.74 -10.02
CA PHE A 333 -6.22 -21.56 -8.90
C PHE A 333 -6.68 -20.44 -7.96
N GLU A 334 -7.16 -19.33 -8.49
CA GLU A 334 -7.66 -18.21 -7.67
C GLU A 334 -8.93 -18.58 -6.89
N ASN A 335 -9.84 -19.33 -7.50
CA ASN A 335 -10.99 -19.90 -6.79
C ASN A 335 -10.55 -20.87 -5.68
N TYR A 336 -9.47 -21.63 -5.89
CA TYR A 336 -8.88 -22.47 -4.85
C TYR A 336 -8.31 -21.65 -3.69
N LEU A 337 -7.53 -20.59 -3.96
CA LEU A 337 -7.00 -19.71 -2.90
C LEU A 337 -8.12 -19.04 -2.09
N ARG A 338 -9.18 -18.54 -2.74
CA ARG A 338 -10.38 -18.02 -2.04
C ARG A 338 -11.10 -19.09 -1.22
N SER A 339 -11.06 -20.37 -1.61
CA SER A 339 -11.63 -21.47 -0.82
C SER A 339 -10.84 -21.75 0.47
N LEU A 340 -9.52 -21.55 0.47
CA LEU A 340 -8.69 -21.64 1.68
C LEU A 340 -9.05 -20.53 2.68
N VAL A 341 -9.38 -19.34 2.18
CA VAL A 341 -9.84 -18.21 3.02
C VAL A 341 -11.15 -18.52 3.72
N THR A 342 -12.14 -19.02 2.97
CA THR A 342 -13.41 -19.50 3.52
C THR A 342 -13.22 -20.65 4.52
N ALA A 343 -12.15 -21.43 4.40
CA ALA A 343 -11.76 -22.49 5.34
C ALA A 343 -11.01 -21.99 6.60
N GLY A 344 -10.93 -20.67 6.83
CA GLY A 344 -10.32 -20.09 8.05
C GLY A 344 -8.82 -19.81 7.96
N ASN A 345 -8.30 -19.64 6.75
CA ASN A 345 -6.91 -19.24 6.48
C ASN A 345 -6.86 -17.81 5.94
N GLU A 346 -5.65 -17.28 5.89
CA GLU A 346 -5.29 -16.14 5.08
C GLU A 346 -4.11 -16.51 4.17
N VAL A 347 -3.99 -15.78 3.07
CA VAL A 347 -3.06 -16.09 1.99
C VAL A 347 -2.31 -14.83 1.60
N TYR A 348 -0.98 -14.89 1.68
CA TYR A 348 -0.10 -13.87 1.10
C TYR A 348 0.29 -14.29 -0.29
N ILE A 349 -0.04 -13.47 -1.28
CA ILE A 349 0.09 -13.83 -2.70
C ILE A 349 1.07 -12.88 -3.36
N VAL A 350 2.02 -13.43 -4.11
CA VAL A 350 2.83 -12.71 -5.08
C VAL A 350 2.59 -13.31 -6.46
N MET A 351 2.22 -12.49 -7.42
CA MET A 351 2.06 -12.87 -8.83
C MET A 351 3.06 -12.09 -9.68
N GLY A 352 3.45 -12.67 -10.81
CA GLY A 352 4.13 -11.92 -11.85
C GLY A 352 4.24 -12.73 -13.12
N ASN A 353 5.14 -12.29 -13.99
CA ASN A 353 5.26 -12.81 -15.34
C ASN A 353 6.71 -12.62 -15.84
N TYR A 354 7.14 -13.42 -16.81
CA TYR A 354 8.48 -13.29 -17.41
C TYR A 354 8.54 -13.83 -18.84
N GLY A 355 9.68 -13.60 -19.50
CA GLY A 355 9.96 -14.05 -20.85
C GLY A 355 9.29 -13.16 -21.90
N THR A 356 9.14 -13.67 -23.12
CA THR A 356 8.59 -12.89 -24.25
C THR A 356 7.97 -13.83 -25.27
N GLY A 357 6.81 -13.43 -25.79
CA GLY A 357 5.98 -14.27 -26.66
C GLY A 357 4.86 -14.94 -25.89
N GLY A 358 3.70 -15.13 -26.49
CA GLY A 358 2.56 -15.88 -25.93
C GLY A 358 1.63 -16.31 -27.05
N THR A 359 0.63 -17.16 -26.77
CA THR A 359 -0.33 -17.64 -27.80
C THR A 359 -1.77 -17.37 -27.41
N GLY A 360 -2.27 -16.20 -27.81
CA GLY A 360 -3.67 -15.79 -27.69
C GLY A 360 -4.57 -16.42 -28.76
N SER A 361 -5.81 -15.98 -28.87
CA SER A 361 -6.77 -16.47 -29.88
C SER A 361 -6.46 -15.98 -31.30
N SER A 362 -5.75 -14.86 -31.44
CA SER A 362 -5.22 -14.34 -32.71
C SER A 362 -3.86 -14.95 -33.11
N GLY A 363 -3.35 -15.94 -32.35
CA GLY A 363 -2.06 -16.58 -32.58
C GLY A 363 -0.94 -16.05 -31.68
N THR A 364 0.30 -16.11 -32.18
CA THR A 364 1.51 -15.76 -31.40
C THR A 364 1.84 -14.28 -31.47
N ALA A 365 2.09 -13.63 -30.32
CA ALA A 365 2.57 -12.25 -30.24
C ALA A 365 3.60 -12.08 -29.13
N SER A 366 4.55 -11.16 -29.31
CA SER A 366 5.56 -10.73 -28.31
C SER A 366 5.19 -9.43 -27.59
N SER A 367 4.23 -8.69 -28.14
CA SER A 367 3.71 -7.43 -27.61
C SER A 367 2.32 -7.15 -28.21
N VAL A 368 1.55 -6.29 -27.55
CA VAL A 368 0.29 -5.72 -28.03
C VAL A 368 0.41 -4.18 -28.05
N ASP A 369 -0.66 -3.49 -28.43
CA ASP A 369 -0.73 -2.01 -28.46
C ASP A 369 0.47 -1.32 -29.15
N ASN A 370 0.74 -1.70 -30.41
CA ASN A 370 1.86 -1.19 -31.21
C ASN A 370 3.26 -1.38 -30.58
N GLY A 371 3.39 -2.24 -29.57
CA GLY A 371 4.64 -2.48 -28.84
C GLY A 371 4.69 -1.86 -27.44
N HIS A 372 3.68 -1.10 -27.02
CA HIS A 372 3.65 -0.44 -25.71
C HIS A 372 3.37 -1.38 -24.52
N VAL A 373 2.81 -2.57 -24.78
CA VAL A 373 2.58 -3.60 -23.76
C VAL A 373 3.24 -4.89 -24.22
N ALA A 374 4.15 -5.46 -23.42
CA ALA A 374 4.81 -6.72 -23.75
C ALA A 374 3.89 -7.94 -23.51
N VAL A 375 4.15 -9.06 -24.19
CA VAL A 375 3.46 -10.33 -23.95
C VAL A 375 4.45 -11.30 -23.31
N PRO A 376 4.25 -11.70 -22.03
CA PRO A 376 5.14 -12.63 -21.34
C PRO A 376 4.89 -14.08 -21.75
N SER A 377 5.93 -14.93 -21.76
CA SER A 377 5.80 -16.36 -22.08
C SER A 377 5.28 -17.20 -20.92
N ASN A 378 5.48 -16.70 -19.70
CA ASN A 378 5.17 -17.39 -18.47
C ASN A 378 4.46 -16.46 -17.49
N VAL A 379 3.44 -16.99 -16.83
CA VAL A 379 2.69 -16.32 -15.77
C VAL A 379 2.77 -17.19 -14.51
N TRP A 380 3.22 -16.61 -13.40
CA TRP A 380 3.54 -17.33 -12.17
C TRP A 380 2.86 -16.70 -10.95
N LYS A 381 2.54 -17.52 -9.95
CA LYS A 381 1.91 -17.09 -8.70
C LYS A 381 2.38 -17.97 -7.54
N VAL A 382 2.82 -17.32 -6.47
CA VAL A 382 3.22 -17.92 -5.19
C VAL A 382 2.21 -17.50 -4.13
N ALA A 383 1.73 -18.46 -3.35
CA ALA A 383 0.76 -18.25 -2.29
C ALA A 383 1.25 -18.91 -0.99
N VAL A 384 1.55 -18.10 0.03
CA VAL A 384 1.88 -18.56 1.39
C VAL A 384 0.58 -18.63 2.19
N VAL A 385 0.23 -19.80 2.72
CA VAL A 385 -1.04 -20.07 3.41
C VAL A 385 -0.81 -20.29 4.89
N ILE A 386 -1.43 -19.47 5.74
CA ILE A 386 -1.43 -19.63 7.20
C ILE A 386 -2.87 -19.59 7.74
N PRO A 387 -3.20 -20.28 8.85
CA PRO A 387 -4.50 -20.11 9.52
C PRO A 387 -4.70 -18.65 9.94
N ASN A 388 -5.94 -18.16 10.06
CA ASN A 388 -6.20 -16.78 10.53
C ASN A 388 -5.54 -16.49 11.89
N GLY A 389 -4.91 -15.32 12.05
CA GLY A 389 -4.32 -14.91 13.33
C GLY A 389 -3.78 -13.47 13.34
N ASN A 390 -2.77 -13.24 14.17
CA ASN A 390 -1.94 -12.02 14.25
C ASN A 390 -0.47 -12.45 14.40
N GLY A 391 0.49 -11.54 14.20
CA GLY A 391 1.93 -11.83 14.25
C GLY A 391 2.40 -12.65 13.06
N ASP A 392 1.92 -12.31 11.86
CA ASP A 392 1.78 -13.22 10.72
C ASP A 392 3.13 -13.75 10.22
N LEU A 393 4.14 -12.90 10.13
CA LEU A 393 5.49 -13.28 9.73
C LEU A 393 6.12 -14.30 10.72
N ALA A 394 5.79 -14.22 12.01
CA ALA A 394 6.26 -15.15 13.03
C ALA A 394 5.47 -16.48 13.04
N ARG A 395 4.34 -16.55 12.32
CA ARG A 395 3.55 -17.77 12.09
C ARG A 395 3.91 -18.47 10.77
N ILE A 396 4.74 -17.84 9.94
CA ILE A 396 5.36 -18.49 8.78
C ILE A 396 6.62 -19.23 9.25
N THR A 397 6.66 -20.53 9.02
CA THR A 397 7.66 -21.48 9.55
C THR A 397 8.10 -22.46 8.46
N SER A 398 9.12 -23.28 8.74
CA SER A 398 9.61 -24.31 7.81
C SER A 398 8.60 -25.41 7.46
N SER A 399 7.43 -25.46 8.12
CA SER A 399 6.30 -26.34 7.78
C SER A 399 5.07 -25.59 7.23
N THR A 400 5.16 -24.27 7.03
CA THR A 400 4.07 -23.49 6.44
C THR A 400 3.85 -23.87 4.98
N ARG A 401 2.59 -24.01 4.58
CA ARG A 401 2.24 -24.42 3.22
C ARG A 401 2.46 -23.25 2.25
N VAL A 402 3.32 -23.46 1.26
CA VAL A 402 3.54 -22.53 0.15
C VAL A 402 3.20 -23.23 -1.16
N ILE A 403 2.38 -22.58 -1.99
CA ILE A 403 1.92 -23.10 -3.27
C ILE A 403 2.46 -22.20 -4.37
N ALA A 404 3.33 -22.74 -5.24
CA ALA A 404 3.89 -22.02 -6.37
C ALA A 404 3.45 -22.68 -7.69
N ILE A 405 2.89 -21.89 -8.62
CA ILE A 405 2.63 -22.32 -10.00
C ILE A 405 3.36 -21.44 -11.02
N ASN A 406 3.74 -22.05 -12.14
CA ASN A 406 4.35 -21.38 -13.28
C ASN A 406 3.72 -21.94 -14.58
N THR A 407 2.91 -21.11 -15.24
CA THR A 407 2.09 -21.51 -16.38
C THR A 407 2.62 -20.93 -17.69
N PRO A 408 2.59 -21.67 -18.81
CA PRO A 408 2.86 -21.11 -20.13
C PRO A 408 1.68 -20.23 -20.58
N ASN A 409 1.97 -19.07 -21.17
CA ASN A 409 0.95 -18.11 -21.60
C ASN A 409 0.35 -18.47 -22.98
N ILE A 410 -0.32 -19.64 -23.05
CA ILE A 410 -0.79 -20.26 -24.30
C ILE A 410 -2.21 -20.82 -24.17
N ASN A 411 -2.95 -20.86 -25.28
CA ASN A 411 -4.30 -21.43 -25.33
C ASN A 411 -4.36 -22.97 -25.28
N THR A 412 -3.25 -23.68 -25.47
CA THR A 412 -3.17 -25.16 -25.40
C THR A 412 -2.80 -25.68 -24.01
N ILE A 413 -2.99 -24.86 -22.98
CA ILE A 413 -2.77 -25.17 -21.57
C ILE A 413 -3.80 -26.15 -21.00
N ASN A 414 -3.44 -26.93 -19.98
CA ASN A 414 -4.37 -27.74 -19.19
C ASN A 414 -5.13 -26.86 -18.18
N SER A 415 -6.44 -27.08 -18.01
CA SER A 415 -7.28 -26.32 -17.07
C SER A 415 -7.07 -26.71 -15.60
N ASP A 416 -6.42 -27.85 -15.31
CA ASP A 416 -5.93 -28.18 -13.97
C ASP A 416 -4.60 -27.49 -13.67
N TRP A 417 -4.66 -26.45 -12.82
CA TRP A 417 -3.50 -25.71 -12.34
C TRP A 417 -2.50 -26.57 -11.57
N LYS A 418 -2.92 -27.70 -10.99
CA LYS A 418 -2.01 -28.58 -10.23
C LYS A 418 -0.92 -29.20 -11.09
N THR A 419 -1.12 -29.25 -12.41
CA THR A 419 -0.12 -29.71 -13.39
C THR A 419 1.01 -28.70 -13.63
N TYR A 420 0.85 -27.45 -13.15
CA TYR A 420 1.83 -26.37 -13.27
C TYR A 420 2.51 -26.01 -11.93
N ARG A 421 2.38 -26.86 -10.90
CA ARG A 421 3.05 -26.70 -9.62
C ARG A 421 4.56 -26.84 -9.76
N CYS A 422 5.28 -25.99 -9.04
CA CYS A 422 6.73 -25.86 -9.07
C CYS A 422 7.27 -25.48 -7.69
N THR A 423 8.57 -25.23 -7.56
CA THR A 423 9.19 -24.70 -6.34
C THR A 423 9.30 -23.17 -6.45
N VAL A 424 9.27 -22.44 -5.33
CA VAL A 424 9.49 -20.98 -5.36
C VAL A 424 10.88 -20.66 -5.93
N ARG A 425 11.92 -21.40 -5.50
CA ARG A 425 13.29 -21.28 -6.05
C ARG A 425 13.34 -21.42 -7.59
N SER A 426 12.43 -22.17 -8.22
CA SER A 426 12.36 -22.27 -9.69
C SER A 426 11.80 -21.03 -10.38
N ILE A 427 10.91 -20.28 -9.73
CA ILE A 427 10.42 -18.98 -10.21
C ILE A 427 11.50 -17.91 -9.99
N GLU A 428 12.17 -17.91 -8.84
CA GLU A 428 13.31 -17.03 -8.56
C GLU A 428 14.43 -17.23 -9.56
N SER A 429 14.81 -18.48 -9.87
CA SER A 429 15.82 -18.80 -10.89
C SER A 429 15.42 -18.37 -12.31
N ALA A 430 14.13 -18.12 -12.58
CA ALA A 430 13.64 -17.63 -13.87
C ALA A 430 13.47 -16.10 -13.93
N THR A 431 13.43 -15.43 -12.77
CA THR A 431 13.11 -13.99 -12.64
C THR A 431 14.26 -13.14 -12.08
N GLY A 432 15.16 -13.74 -11.31
CA GLY A 432 16.18 -13.05 -10.51
C GLY A 432 15.65 -12.43 -9.21
N TYR A 433 14.44 -12.80 -8.76
CA TYR A 433 13.80 -12.24 -7.57
C TYR A 433 14.08 -13.05 -6.29
N ASN A 434 13.87 -12.44 -5.12
CA ASN A 434 13.87 -13.09 -3.80
C ASN A 434 12.47 -12.92 -3.17
N LEU A 435 11.59 -13.89 -3.42
CA LEU A 435 10.14 -13.75 -3.34
C LEU A 435 9.61 -13.66 -1.90
N LEU A 436 10.22 -14.37 -0.95
CA LEU A 436 9.85 -14.34 0.47
C LEU A 436 10.96 -13.68 1.33
N SER A 437 11.61 -12.65 0.77
CA SER A 437 12.79 -11.96 1.33
C SER A 437 12.67 -11.42 2.76
N ALA A 438 11.47 -11.27 3.32
CA ALA A 438 11.28 -10.90 4.73
C ALA A 438 11.41 -12.10 5.71
N LEU A 439 11.30 -13.34 5.22
CA LEU A 439 11.44 -14.54 6.04
C LEU A 439 12.91 -14.82 6.39
N PRO A 440 13.21 -15.43 7.55
CA PRO A 440 14.55 -15.93 7.85
C PRO A 440 15.01 -16.94 6.79
N GLN A 441 16.30 -16.92 6.42
CA GLN A 441 16.87 -17.80 5.38
C GLN A 441 16.55 -19.29 5.59
N SER A 442 16.58 -19.75 6.84
CA SER A 442 16.26 -21.15 7.19
C SER A 442 14.78 -21.52 7.04
N VAL A 443 13.88 -20.53 6.95
CA VAL A 443 12.47 -20.73 6.59
C VAL A 443 12.33 -20.70 5.07
N GLN A 444 12.94 -19.73 4.39
CA GLN A 444 13.01 -19.67 2.91
C GLN A 444 13.48 -21.01 2.34
N ASP A 445 14.67 -21.48 2.73
CA ASP A 445 15.28 -22.71 2.19
C ASP A 445 14.42 -23.97 2.42
N ALA A 446 13.58 -23.98 3.47
CA ALA A 446 12.67 -25.08 3.77
C ALA A 446 11.36 -25.04 2.97
N VAL A 447 10.76 -23.86 2.76
CA VAL A 447 9.46 -23.75 2.06
C VAL A 447 9.59 -23.52 0.56
N GLU A 448 10.68 -22.91 0.10
CA GLU A 448 10.86 -22.49 -1.29
C GLU A 448 11.45 -23.57 -2.19
N THR A 449 12.00 -24.64 -1.60
CA THR A 449 12.60 -25.79 -2.30
C THR A 449 11.62 -26.95 -2.51
N VAL A 450 10.42 -26.88 -1.90
CA VAL A 450 9.38 -27.91 -1.94
C VAL A 450 8.33 -27.58 -3.00
N VAL A 451 7.75 -28.63 -3.62
CA VAL A 451 6.56 -28.51 -4.48
C VAL A 451 5.33 -28.89 -3.66
N ASP A 452 4.29 -28.06 -3.66
CA ASP A 452 3.00 -28.38 -3.03
C ASP A 452 2.42 -29.71 -3.56
N ASN A 453 1.94 -30.56 -2.65
CA ASN A 453 1.57 -31.94 -2.94
C ASN A 453 0.10 -32.29 -2.60
N GLN A 454 -0.74 -31.28 -2.30
CA GLN A 454 -2.15 -31.44 -1.89
C GLN A 454 -3.14 -31.24 -3.05
#